data_AF-A0A520CF61-F1
#
_entry.id   AF-A0A520CF61-F1
#
_cell.length_a   1.000
_cell.length_b   1.000
_cell.length_c   1.000
_cell.angle_alpha   90.00
_cell.angle_beta   90.00
_cell.angle_gamma   90.00
#
_symmetry.space_group_name_H-M   'P 1'
#
loop_
_entity.id
_entity.type
_entity.pdbx_description
1 polymer ?
#
loop_
_entity_poly.entity_id
_entity_poly.type
_entity_poly.pdbx_seq_one_letter_code
_entity_poly.pdbx_strand_id
1 'polypeptide(L)'
;MREQTRKYLKDAADDYPDIGNFVHWFIKQGGHKKKEVADYLEVLPTTLTRYFGQRSLQVGILWRISQAINYNLVMDLGQRLKIPFETEVEKELRKQLAEKEEVIKRMEIQLEVFKGLGERR
;
A
#
# COMPACT_ATOMS: atom_id res chain seq x y z
N MET A 1 -26.99 28.71 19.97
CA MET A 1 -25.72 28.01 19.70
C MET A 1 -25.43 28.10 18.21
N ARG A 2 -24.24 28.53 17.78
CA ARG A 2 -23.87 28.45 16.36
C ARG A 2 -23.62 26.97 16.04
N GLU A 3 -24.47 26.39 15.19
CA GLU A 3 -24.21 25.09 14.60
C GLU A 3 -22.92 25.24 13.78
N GLN A 4 -21.79 24.81 14.33
CA GLN A 4 -20.58 24.60 13.55
C GLN A 4 -20.88 23.43 12.62
N THR A 5 -21.42 23.73 11.45
CA THR A 5 -21.58 22.75 10.37
C THR A 5 -20.18 22.22 10.11
N ARG A 6 -19.93 20.95 10.48
CA ARG A 6 -18.62 20.29 10.41
C ARG A 6 -18.17 20.29 8.95
N LYS A 7 -17.40 21.31 8.55
CA LYS A 7 -17.01 21.54 7.13
C LYS A 7 -16.26 20.34 6.54
N TYR A 8 -15.57 19.56 7.37
CA TYR A 8 -14.85 18.34 6.99
C TYR A 8 -15.76 17.13 6.67
N LEU A 9 -17.08 17.23 6.91
CA LEU A 9 -18.06 16.21 6.51
C LEU A 9 -18.70 16.52 5.14
N LYS A 10 -18.33 17.62 4.48
CA LYS A 10 -18.84 17.92 3.15
C LYS A 10 -18.07 17.10 2.12
N ASP A 11 -18.77 16.20 1.45
CA ASP A 11 -18.22 15.37 0.39
C ASP A 11 -17.72 16.25 -0.76
N ALA A 12 -16.41 16.35 -0.93
CA ALA A 12 -15.79 16.89 -2.13
C ALA A 12 -15.58 15.77 -3.16
N ALA A 13 -15.49 16.11 -4.45
CA ALA A 13 -15.30 15.13 -5.51
C ALA A 13 -13.98 14.34 -5.38
N ASP A 14 -12.96 14.92 -4.73
CA ASP A 14 -11.66 14.30 -4.44
C ASP A 14 -11.48 13.98 -2.93
N ASP A 15 -12.59 13.76 -2.21
CA ASP A 15 -12.53 13.43 -0.79
C ASP A 15 -12.05 11.99 -0.53
N TYR A 16 -11.64 11.69 0.70
CA TYR A 16 -11.15 10.36 1.07
C TYR A 16 -12.25 9.28 0.90
N PRO A 17 -11.87 8.04 0.53
CA PRO A 17 -12.83 6.95 0.35
C PRO A 17 -13.45 6.55 1.69
N ASP A 18 -14.59 5.83 1.64
CA ASP A 18 -15.14 5.19 2.83
C ASP A 18 -14.15 4.13 3.37
N ILE A 19 -13.48 4.48 4.48
CA ILE A 19 -12.41 3.67 5.06
C ILE A 19 -12.98 2.40 5.70
N GLY A 20 -14.16 2.47 6.33
CA GLY A 20 -14.80 1.31 6.96
C GLY A 20 -15.14 0.24 5.93
N ASN A 21 -15.77 0.64 4.82
CA ASN A 21 -16.10 -0.28 3.73
C ASN A 21 -14.84 -0.81 3.03
N PHE A 22 -13.83 0.05 2.84
CA PHE A 22 -12.52 -0.34 2.30
C PHE A 22 -11.88 -1.47 3.14
N VAL A 23 -11.82 -1.30 4.46
CA VAL A 23 -11.27 -2.33 5.36
C VAL A 23 -12.09 -3.61 5.30
N HIS A 24 -13.42 -3.50 5.31
CA HIS A 24 -14.31 -4.65 5.25
C HIS A 24 -14.10 -5.47 3.97
N TRP A 25 -13.92 -4.79 2.84
CA TRP A 25 -13.63 -5.43 1.55
C TRP A 25 -12.34 -6.25 1.62
N PHE A 26 -11.25 -5.69 2.14
CA PHE A 26 -9.96 -6.40 2.25
C PHE A 26 -10.03 -7.62 3.18
N ILE A 27 -10.69 -7.51 4.32
CA ILE A 27 -10.92 -8.65 5.22
C ILE A 27 -11.68 -9.77 4.50
N LYS A 28 -12.73 -9.41 3.73
CA LYS A 28 -13.55 -10.39 3.00
C LYS A 28 -12.80 -11.02 1.82
N GLN A 29 -12.09 -10.22 1.01
CA GLN A 29 -11.35 -10.71 -0.16
C GLN A 29 -10.17 -11.60 0.23
N GLY A 30 -9.46 -11.25 1.32
CA GLY A 30 -8.38 -12.09 1.86
C GLY A 30 -8.86 -13.37 2.55
N GLY A 31 -10.18 -13.61 2.63
CA GLY A 31 -10.73 -14.78 3.30
C GLY A 31 -10.54 -14.80 4.82
N HIS A 32 -10.16 -13.67 5.42
CA HIS A 32 -9.94 -13.57 6.86
C HIS A 32 -11.27 -13.65 7.61
N LYS A 33 -11.34 -14.50 8.64
CA LYS A 33 -12.54 -14.58 9.46
C LYS A 33 -12.62 -13.35 10.35
N LYS A 34 -13.80 -12.70 10.37
CA LYS A 34 -14.05 -11.55 11.26
C LYS A 34 -13.72 -11.83 12.72
N LYS A 35 -13.96 -13.06 13.18
CA LYS A 35 -13.64 -13.49 14.54
C LYS A 35 -12.13 -13.42 14.80
N GLU A 36 -11.31 -13.98 13.92
CA GLU A 36 -9.84 -13.98 14.07
C GLU A 36 -9.28 -12.56 14.08
N VAL A 37 -9.81 -11.68 13.24
CA VAL A 37 -9.42 -10.26 13.22
C VAL A 37 -9.86 -9.56 14.51
N ALA A 38 -11.07 -9.83 15.02
CA ALA A 38 -11.56 -9.25 16.26
C ALA A 38 -10.75 -9.73 17.48
N ASP A 39 -10.42 -11.02 17.52
CA ASP A 39 -9.60 -11.65 18.54
C ASP A 39 -8.19 -11.03 18.57
N TYR A 40 -7.56 -10.84 17.39
CA TYR A 40 -6.26 -10.15 17.28
C TYR A 40 -6.31 -8.70 17.79
N LEU A 41 -7.41 -8.00 17.54
CA LEU A 41 -7.59 -6.62 17.99
C LEU A 41 -7.98 -6.50 19.47
N GLU A 42 -8.24 -7.62 20.15
CA GLU A 42 -8.79 -7.67 21.51
C GLU A 42 -10.11 -6.90 21.65
N VAL A 43 -10.96 -6.99 20.63
CA VAL A 43 -12.29 -6.34 20.61
C VAL A 43 -13.39 -7.35 20.33
N LEU A 44 -14.62 -7.00 20.72
CA LEU A 44 -15.79 -7.80 20.36
C LEU A 44 -16.02 -7.78 18.83
N PRO A 45 -16.50 -8.88 18.23
CA PRO A 45 -16.84 -8.91 16.79
C PRO A 45 -17.87 -7.84 16.38
N THR A 46 -18.76 -7.45 17.31
CA THR A 46 -19.70 -6.34 17.12
C THR A 46 -19.00 -4.99 17.02
N THR A 47 -17.95 -4.77 17.82
CA THR A 47 -17.09 -3.58 17.73
C THR A 47 -16.36 -3.53 16.40
N LEU A 48 -15.80 -4.66 15.94
CA LEU A 48 -15.18 -4.73 14.62
C LEU A 48 -16.20 -4.44 13.49
N THR A 49 -17.42 -4.96 13.61
CA THR A 49 -18.49 -4.69 12.63
C THR A 49 -18.87 -3.21 12.60
N ARG A 50 -18.85 -2.53 13.76
CA ARG A 50 -19.08 -1.08 13.84
C ARG A 50 -18.01 -0.31 13.08
N TYR A 51 -16.75 -0.73 13.09
CA TYR A 51 -15.68 -0.08 12.30
C TYR A 51 -15.98 -0.11 10.81
N PHE A 52 -16.59 -1.17 10.29
CA PHE A 52 -16.94 -1.29 8.86
C PHE A 52 -18.02 -0.30 8.40
N GLY A 53 -18.84 0.20 9.33
CA GLY A 53 -19.86 1.22 9.03
C GLY A 53 -19.37 2.66 9.20
N GLN A 54 -18.11 2.87 9.60
CA GLN A 54 -17.57 4.20 9.81
C GLN A 54 -16.86 4.69 8.54
N ARG A 55 -17.31 5.84 8.01
CA ARG A 55 -16.69 6.47 6.84
C ARG A 55 -15.20 6.78 7.06
N SER A 56 -14.83 7.13 8.29
CA SER A 56 -13.45 7.34 8.72
C SER A 56 -13.07 6.40 9.85
N LEU A 57 -11.79 6.02 9.91
CA LEU A 57 -11.24 5.20 10.97
C LEU A 57 -10.00 5.85 11.57
N GLN A 58 -9.78 5.59 12.85
CA GLN A 58 -8.55 6.00 13.51
C GLN A 58 -7.37 5.22 12.92
N VAL A 59 -6.26 5.91 12.63
CA VAL A 59 -5.06 5.29 12.05
C VAL A 59 -4.55 4.12 12.91
N GLY A 60 -4.64 4.21 14.23
CA GLY A 60 -4.25 3.11 15.12
C GLY A 60 -5.10 1.84 14.93
N ILE A 61 -6.40 1.98 14.65
CA ILE A 61 -7.28 0.84 14.34
C ILE A 61 -6.89 0.26 12.98
N LEU A 62 -6.75 1.12 11.97
CA LEU A 62 -6.33 0.72 10.62
C LEU A 62 -4.98 -0.02 10.62
N TRP A 63 -4.03 0.46 11.43
CA TRP A 63 -2.71 -0.14 11.60
C TRP A 63 -2.79 -1.56 12.18
N ARG A 64 -3.55 -1.73 13.26
CA ARG A 64 -3.73 -3.05 13.90
C ARG A 64 -4.45 -4.03 12.99
N ILE A 65 -5.46 -3.57 12.24
CA ILE A 65 -6.13 -4.42 11.26
C ILE A 65 -5.14 -4.82 10.16
N SER A 66 -4.31 -3.89 9.68
CA SER A 66 -3.27 -4.17 8.67
C SER A 66 -2.36 -5.32 9.11
N GLN A 67 -1.95 -5.31 10.39
CA GLN A 67 -1.16 -6.39 10.98
C GLN A 67 -1.95 -7.70 11.09
N ALA A 68 -3.22 -7.63 11.52
CA ALA A 68 -4.09 -8.79 11.69
C ALA A 68 -4.32 -9.56 10.38
N ILE A 69 -4.43 -8.86 9.25
CA ILE A 69 -4.64 -9.45 7.92
C ILE A 69 -3.37 -9.57 7.09
N ASN A 70 -2.21 -9.20 7.65
CA ASN A 70 -0.92 -9.16 6.94
C ASN A 70 -0.98 -8.39 5.60
N TYR A 71 -1.64 -7.23 5.60
CA TYR A 71 -1.81 -6.39 4.42
C TYR A 71 -1.72 -4.91 4.78
N ASN A 72 -0.93 -4.13 4.06
CA ASN A 72 -0.66 -2.72 4.39
C ASN A 72 -1.77 -1.78 3.88
N LEU A 73 -2.87 -1.71 4.64
CA LEU A 73 -4.03 -0.86 4.31
C LEU A 73 -3.68 0.64 4.27
N VAL A 74 -2.70 1.07 5.07
CA VAL A 74 -2.25 2.48 5.11
C VAL A 74 -1.61 2.88 3.78
N MET A 75 -0.74 2.03 3.23
CA MET A 75 -0.09 2.31 1.95
C MET A 75 -1.07 2.23 0.77
N ASP A 76 -2.01 1.28 0.75
CA ASP A 76 -3.04 1.23 -0.32
C ASP A 76 -3.92 2.50 -0.29
N LEU A 77 -4.35 2.95 0.89
CA LEU A 77 -5.03 4.25 1.02
C LEU A 77 -4.15 5.41 0.55
N GLY A 78 -2.86 5.39 0.89
CA GLY A 78 -1.89 6.37 0.42
C GLY A 78 -1.74 6.40 -1.11
N GLN A 79 -1.75 5.24 -1.77
CA GLN A 79 -1.68 5.16 -3.24
C GLN A 79 -2.87 5.82 -3.93
N ARG A 80 -4.06 5.78 -3.30
CA ARG A 80 -5.28 6.42 -3.81
C ARG A 80 -5.23 7.95 -3.74
N LEU A 81 -4.33 8.51 -2.93
CA LEU A 81 -4.13 9.95 -2.81
C LEU A 81 -3.57 10.56 -4.12
N LYS A 82 -3.05 9.73 -5.04
CA LYS A 82 -2.42 10.14 -6.32
C LYS A 82 -1.29 11.17 -6.15
N ILE A 83 -0.68 11.19 -4.96
CA ILE A 83 0.53 11.97 -4.69
C ILE A 83 1.72 11.00 -4.78
N PRO A 84 2.70 11.25 -5.65
CA PRO A 84 3.88 10.41 -5.75
C PRO A 84 4.63 10.36 -4.42
N PHE A 85 4.93 9.15 -3.97
CA PHE A 85 5.79 8.90 -2.81
C PHE A 85 6.67 7.71 -3.13
N GLU A 86 7.97 7.85 -2.89
CA GLU A 86 8.95 6.77 -3.07
C GLU A 86 9.52 6.41 -1.69
N THR A 87 9.47 5.13 -1.37
CA THR A 87 10.10 4.57 -0.17
C THR A 87 11.62 4.57 -0.32
N GLU A 88 12.34 4.59 0.80
CA GLU A 88 13.81 4.46 0.78
C GLU A 88 14.28 3.15 0.13
N VAL A 89 13.49 2.08 0.29
CA VAL A 89 13.76 0.80 -0.37
C VAL A 89 13.62 0.91 -1.89
N GLU A 90 12.58 1.58 -2.40
CA GLU A 90 12.42 1.80 -3.84
C GLU A 90 13.55 2.65 -4.43
N LYS A 91 14.01 3.68 -3.71
CA LYS A 91 15.16 4.48 -4.12
C LYS A 91 16.43 3.64 -4.24
N GLU A 92 16.69 2.81 -3.23
CA GLU A 92 17.84 1.91 -3.22
C GLU A 92 17.74 0.84 -4.32
N LEU A 93 16.55 0.28 -4.54
CA LEU A 93 16.29 -0.66 -5.64
C LEU A 93 16.52 -0.01 -7.01
N ARG A 94 16.06 1.24 -7.22
CA ARG A 94 16.29 1.97 -8.47
C ARG A 94 17.78 2.23 -8.69
N LYS A 95 18.53 2.53 -7.62
CA LYS A 95 19.99 2.69 -7.68
C LYS A 95 20.68 1.38 -8.07
N GLN A 96 20.34 0.27 -7.42
CA GLN A 96 20.89 -1.05 -7.74
C GLN A 96 20.52 -1.48 -9.18
N LEU A 97 19.32 -1.15 -9.65
CA LEU A 97 18.91 -1.40 -11.02
C LEU A 97 19.81 -0.66 -12.01
N ALA A 98 20.02 0.64 -11.80
CA ALA A 98 20.90 1.46 -12.65
C ALA A 98 22.35 0.94 -12.65
N GLU A 99 22.88 0.55 -11.48
CA GLU A 99 24.23 -0.04 -11.38
C GLU A 99 24.34 -1.37 -12.15
N LYS A 100 23.31 -2.23 -12.07
CA LYS A 100 23.28 -3.51 -12.78
C LYS A 100 23.13 -3.33 -14.29
N GLU A 101 22.31 -2.38 -14.74
CA GLU A 101 22.16 -2.05 -16.17
C GLU A 101 23.49 -1.59 -16.78
N GLU A 102 24.26 -0.75 -16.06
CA GLU A 102 25.60 -0.34 -16.51
C GLU A 102 26.59 -1.52 -16.57
N VAL A 103 26.52 -2.46 -15.62
CA VAL A 103 27.34 -3.69 -15.68
C VAL A 103 26.96 -4.54 -16.89
N ILE A 104 25.67 -4.76 -17.14
CA ILE A 104 25.17 -5.55 -18.28
C ILE A 104 25.66 -4.93 -19.58
N LYS A 105 25.49 -3.61 -19.75
CA LYS A 105 25.95 -2.89 -20.94
C LYS A 105 27.44 -3.06 -21.20
N ARG A 106 28.27 -2.99 -20.16
CA ARG A 106 29.72 -3.24 -20.29
C ARG A 106 30.02 -4.69 -20.71
N MET A 107 29.30 -5.66 -20.15
CA MET A 107 29.46 -7.07 -20.50
C MET A 107 29.03 -7.34 -21.95
N GLU A 108 27.93 -6.75 -22.41
CA GLU A 108 27.46 -6.86 -23.80
C GLU A 108 28.50 -6.33 -24.78
N ILE A 109 29.08 -5.15 -24.50
CA ILE A 109 30.17 -4.58 -25.31
C ILE A 109 31.37 -5.52 -25.34
N GLN A 110 31.78 -6.08 -24.19
CA GLN A 110 32.90 -7.03 -24.14
C GLN A 110 32.62 -8.27 -24.98
N LEU A 111 31.43 -8.84 -24.87
CA LEU A 111 31.02 -10.01 -25.65
C LEU A 111 31.00 -9.73 -27.15
N GLU A 112 30.52 -8.56 -27.57
CA GLU A 112 30.52 -8.14 -28.97
C GLU A 112 31.95 -8.03 -29.52
N VAL A 113 32.86 -7.42 -28.76
CA VAL A 113 34.29 -7.35 -29.13
C VAL A 113 34.90 -8.74 -29.25
N PHE A 114 34.65 -9.65 -28.30
CA PHE A 114 35.17 -11.02 -28.35
C PHE A 114 34.64 -11.80 -29.55
N LYS A 115 33.34 -11.70 -29.86
CA LYS A 115 32.75 -12.32 -31.05
C LYS A 115 33.40 -11.80 -32.33
N GLY A 116 33.52 -10.48 -32.45
CA GLY A 116 34.15 -9.84 -33.61
C GLY A 116 35.64 -10.16 -33.79
N LEU A 117 36.34 -10.62 -32.73
CA LEU A 117 37.71 -11.13 -32.81
C LEU A 117 37.77 -12.61 -33.21
N GLY A 118 36.81 -13.42 -32.79
CA GLY A 118 36.70 -14.83 -33.15
C GLY A 118 36.36 -15.05 -34.63
N GLU A 119 35.57 -14.17 -35.23
CA GLU A 119 35.18 -14.22 -36.65
C GLU A 119 36.28 -13.76 -37.63
N ARG A 120 37.38 -13.17 -37.13
CA ARG A 120 38.52 -12.69 -37.95
C ARG A 120 39.70 -13.68 -38.02
N ARG A 121 39.55 -14.88 -37.46
CA ARG A 121 40.50 -15.99 -37.60
C ARG A 121 39.96 -17.05 -38.55
#